data_AF-A0A836IPI7-F1
#
_entry.id   AF-A0A836IPI7-F1
#
_cell.length_a   1.000
_cell.length_b   1.000
_cell.length_c   1.000
_cell.angle_alpha   90.00
_cell.angle_beta   90.00
_cell.angle_gamma   90.00
#
_symmetry.space_group_name_H-M   'P 1'
#
loop_
_entity.id
_entity.type
_entity.pdbx_description
1 polymer ?
#
loop_
_entity_poly.entity_id
_entity_poly.type
_entity_poly.pdbx_seq_one_letter_code
_entity_poly.pdbx_strand_id
1 'polypeptide(L)'
;MMFLSLYHEHYGVRYAPRGVASWLFYVLCLLTIVVVPFIIALSMQSFWAKASYFYAMPGVTFTGQCAVRVSTVLGKEYLWTCFDLFHGALQETSLSILPYFATFEDDRDGDGRIDYANFLISFPLGGALEVSSPYAPATAAESGGADAPTSQRDAILEVSFLPEFVYSISDDLVKVNMTAAPLLRYQRNPLPKGFGNATTATSSTYSWSGAPVCALTKADMLFYTTQSLINSPYVSYTHTYTSSPLQELARQPADLLDLPLFAANYAARNQSVVLRSYVEAAGGLDVLRSDVSVVRGLWEDLDDLNAFTWYIQLRIPPAEVQYVPSLAEVLKWVWIQYFVIAYVVQWLVWKLRMVLVKMGLISSRAVFSTMRRQY
;
A
#
# COMPACT_ATOMS: atom_id res chain seq x y z
N MET A 1 2.50 18.58 -82.50
CA MET A 1 3.24 17.42 -83.02
C MET A 1 3.36 16.41 -81.88
N MET A 2 2.53 15.37 -81.91
CA MET A 2 2.43 14.38 -80.82
C MET A 2 3.53 13.35 -81.05
N PHE A 3 4.54 13.30 -80.17
CA PHE A 3 5.59 12.29 -80.24
C PHE A 3 4.98 10.94 -79.84
N LEU A 4 4.63 10.12 -80.84
CA LEU A 4 4.16 8.75 -80.62
C LEU A 4 5.39 7.88 -80.32
N SER A 5 5.70 7.71 -79.04
CA SER A 5 6.75 6.77 -78.62
C SER A 5 6.24 5.33 -78.78
N LEU A 6 6.88 4.55 -79.65
CA LEU A 6 6.49 3.16 -79.90
C LEU A 6 6.79 2.22 -78.72
N TYR A 7 7.79 2.57 -77.89
CA TYR A 7 8.22 1.76 -76.75
C TYR A 7 8.94 2.66 -75.73
N HIS A 8 8.62 2.48 -74.46
CA HIS A 8 9.30 3.13 -73.33
C HIS A 8 9.77 2.04 -72.37
N GLU A 9 11.06 2.05 -72.03
CA GLU A 9 11.62 1.18 -71.01
C GLU A 9 12.06 2.01 -69.81
N HIS A 10 11.55 1.66 -68.62
CA HIS A 10 11.92 2.35 -67.39
C HIS A 10 13.26 1.80 -66.88
N TYR A 11 14.33 2.59 -67.04
CA TYR A 11 15.62 2.27 -66.44
C TYR A 11 15.67 2.67 -64.96
N GLY A 12 16.13 1.75 -64.11
CA GLY A 12 16.54 2.08 -62.75
C GLY A 12 17.93 2.73 -62.79
N VAL A 13 18.05 3.97 -62.33
CA VAL A 13 19.35 4.65 -62.19
C VAL A 13 19.89 4.40 -60.79
N ARG A 14 21.04 3.74 -60.67
CA ARG A 14 21.79 3.60 -59.42
C ARG A 14 23.07 4.42 -59.51
N TYR A 15 23.38 5.18 -58.48
CA TYR A 15 24.61 5.98 -58.42
C TYR A 15 25.64 5.25 -57.57
N ALA A 16 26.80 4.94 -58.15
CA ALA A 16 27.94 4.37 -57.45
C ALA A 16 29.00 5.45 -57.19
N PRO A 17 29.69 5.42 -56.02
CA PRO A 17 30.76 6.36 -55.72
C PRO A 17 31.93 6.18 -56.71
N ARG A 18 32.50 7.30 -57.21
CA ARG A 18 33.67 7.29 -58.09
C ARG A 18 34.79 8.12 -57.45
N GLY A 19 35.89 7.46 -57.08
CA GLY A 19 37.05 8.11 -56.43
C GLY A 19 36.98 8.13 -54.90
N VAL A 20 38.08 8.55 -54.27
CA VAL A 20 38.29 8.47 -52.81
C VAL A 20 37.33 9.37 -52.02
N ALA A 21 37.10 10.60 -52.49
CA ALA A 21 36.21 11.55 -51.81
C ALA A 21 34.76 11.05 -51.71
N SER A 22 34.25 10.43 -52.78
CA SER A 22 32.89 9.87 -52.77
C SER A 22 32.78 8.64 -51.87
N TRP A 23 33.85 7.85 -51.75
CA TRP A 23 33.92 6.72 -50.81
C TRP A 23 33.95 7.20 -49.36
N LEU A 24 34.78 8.21 -49.05
CA LEU A 24 34.84 8.83 -47.72
C LEU A 24 33.47 9.38 -47.30
N PHE A 25 32.77 10.07 -48.21
CA PHE A 25 31.43 10.58 -47.93
C PHE A 25 30.41 9.45 -47.69
N TYR A 26 30.49 8.36 -48.46
CA TYR A 26 29.63 7.19 -48.25
C TYR A 26 29.85 6.57 -46.86
N VAL A 27 31.12 6.39 -46.46
CA VAL A 27 31.50 5.88 -45.14
C VAL A 27 31.04 6.84 -44.03
N LEU A 28 31.25 8.14 -44.21
CA LEU A 28 30.80 9.16 -43.26
C LEU A 28 29.29 9.08 -43.04
N CYS A 29 28.50 9.00 -44.11
CA CYS A 29 27.05 8.83 -44.02
C CYS A 29 26.65 7.53 -43.30
N LEU A 30 27.37 6.42 -43.51
CA LEU A 30 27.11 5.17 -42.80
C LEU A 30 27.39 5.36 -41.29
N LEU A 31 28.53 5.98 -40.96
CA LEU A 31 28.88 6.33 -39.60
C LEU A 31 27.84 7.26 -38.97
N THR A 32 27.31 8.25 -39.70
CA THR A 32 26.22 9.12 -39.23
C THR A 32 24.98 8.33 -38.86
N ILE A 33 24.59 7.34 -39.67
CA ILE A 33 23.41 6.49 -39.40
C ILE A 33 23.60 5.64 -38.13
N VAL A 34 24.83 5.32 -37.73
CA VAL A 34 25.10 4.55 -36.50
C VAL A 34 25.29 5.47 -35.29
N VAL A 35 26.11 6.51 -35.43
CA VAL A 35 26.56 7.35 -34.31
C VAL A 35 25.52 8.38 -33.90
N VAL A 36 24.83 9.01 -34.86
CA VAL A 36 23.85 10.07 -34.52
C VAL A 36 22.68 9.51 -33.72
N PRO A 37 22.03 8.39 -34.10
CA PRO A 37 20.98 7.80 -33.28
C PRO A 37 21.45 7.42 -31.88
N PHE A 38 22.68 6.90 -31.76
CA PHE A 38 23.26 6.55 -30.47
C PHE A 38 23.46 7.77 -29.56
N ILE A 39 24.02 8.87 -30.08
CA ILE A 39 24.20 10.12 -29.32
C ILE A 39 22.85 10.71 -28.89
N ILE A 40 21.87 10.75 -29.81
CA ILE A 40 20.54 11.31 -29.50
C ILE A 40 19.86 10.48 -28.42
N ALA A 41 19.86 9.15 -28.55
CA ALA A 41 19.24 8.30 -27.56
C ALA A 41 19.96 8.39 -26.20
N LEU A 42 21.31 8.51 -26.17
CA LEU A 42 22.06 8.77 -24.93
C LEU A 42 21.65 10.10 -24.27
N SER A 43 21.48 11.15 -25.07
CA SER A 43 21.02 12.45 -24.58
C SER A 43 19.60 12.43 -24.02
N MET A 44 18.75 11.50 -24.49
CA MET A 44 17.36 11.37 -24.01
C MET A 44 17.24 10.70 -22.64
N GLN A 45 18.35 10.30 -21.99
CA GLN A 45 18.39 9.61 -20.68
C GLN A 45 17.55 8.33 -20.58
N SER A 46 17.02 7.85 -21.71
CA SER A 46 16.25 6.60 -21.78
C SER A 46 17.16 5.38 -21.79
N PHE A 47 18.45 5.57 -22.05
CA PHE A 47 19.46 4.55 -21.80
C PHE A 47 19.69 4.41 -20.30
N TRP A 48 19.60 3.18 -19.80
CA TRP A 48 19.90 2.83 -18.41
C TRP A 48 18.90 3.42 -17.41
N ALA A 49 17.61 3.16 -17.62
CA ALA A 49 16.58 3.41 -16.61
C ALA A 49 17.00 2.77 -15.28
N LYS A 50 17.11 3.58 -14.22
CA LYS A 50 17.60 3.12 -12.91
C LYS A 50 16.49 2.53 -12.05
N ALA A 51 15.26 2.98 -12.27
CA ALA A 51 14.08 2.50 -11.57
C ALA A 51 12.90 2.44 -12.54
N SER A 52 12.08 1.42 -12.35
CA SER A 52 10.78 1.25 -12.97
C SER A 52 9.78 0.87 -11.88
N TYR A 53 8.49 0.95 -12.18
CA TYR A 53 7.42 0.61 -11.26
C TYR A 53 6.45 -0.35 -11.95
N PHE A 54 5.88 -1.25 -11.17
CA PHE A 54 4.72 -2.02 -11.58
C PHE A 54 3.68 -2.01 -10.46
N TYR A 55 2.43 -2.27 -10.83
CA TYR A 55 1.32 -2.39 -9.91
C TYR A 55 0.87 -3.84 -9.90
N ALA A 56 0.84 -4.45 -8.72
CA ALA A 56 0.35 -5.82 -8.54
C ALA A 56 -0.57 -5.90 -7.33
N MET A 57 -1.65 -6.68 -7.43
CA MET A 57 -2.53 -6.96 -6.30
C MET A 57 -1.80 -7.91 -5.34
N PRO A 58 -1.52 -7.50 -4.09
CA PRO A 58 -0.87 -8.36 -3.11
C PRO A 58 -1.83 -9.43 -2.58
N GLY A 59 -1.31 -10.58 -2.20
CA GLY A 59 -2.00 -11.54 -1.35
C GLY A 59 -1.71 -11.23 0.11
N VAL A 60 -2.75 -10.91 0.88
CA VAL A 60 -2.64 -10.60 2.31
C VAL A 60 -3.49 -11.59 3.08
N THR A 61 -2.90 -12.26 4.07
CA THR A 61 -3.63 -13.19 4.94
C THR A 61 -3.33 -12.89 6.40
N PHE A 62 -4.36 -12.88 7.24
CA PHE A 62 -4.18 -12.71 8.68
C PHE A 62 -3.53 -13.97 9.27
N THR A 63 -2.47 -13.82 10.08
CA THR A 63 -1.72 -14.97 10.61
C THR A 63 -2.40 -15.64 11.80
N GLY A 64 -3.45 -15.04 12.34
CA GLY A 64 -4.01 -15.43 13.64
C GLY A 64 -3.24 -14.86 14.82
N GLN A 65 -2.11 -14.16 14.60
CA GLN A 65 -1.32 -13.55 15.67
C GLN A 65 -1.70 -12.09 15.82
N CYS A 66 -1.99 -11.68 17.05
CA CYS A 66 -2.38 -10.31 17.35
C CYS A 66 -2.04 -9.96 18.79
N ALA A 67 -1.81 -8.69 19.07
CA ALA A 67 -1.73 -8.16 20.43
C ALA A 67 -2.54 -6.87 20.55
N VAL A 68 -3.25 -6.73 21.66
CA VAL A 68 -4.08 -5.57 21.98
C VAL A 68 -3.73 -5.08 23.37
N ARG A 69 -3.41 -3.78 23.47
CA ARG A 69 -3.30 -3.06 24.73
C ARG A 69 -4.44 -2.05 24.83
N VAL A 70 -5.11 -2.05 25.98
CA VAL A 70 -6.15 -1.09 26.32
C VAL A 70 -5.72 -0.32 27.55
N SER A 71 -5.80 1.01 27.50
CA SER A 71 -5.68 1.86 28.67
C SER A 71 -7.00 2.61 28.93
N THR A 72 -7.38 2.69 30.19
CA THR A 72 -8.60 3.35 30.61
C THR A 72 -8.35 4.72 31.22
N VAL A 73 -9.41 5.52 31.33
CA VAL A 73 -9.34 6.86 31.93
C VAL A 73 -9.03 6.78 33.42
N LEU A 74 -9.45 5.72 34.11
CA LEU A 74 -9.08 5.48 35.51
C LEU A 74 -7.66 4.93 35.68
N GLY A 75 -6.88 4.83 34.60
CA GLY A 75 -5.47 4.42 34.64
C GLY A 75 -5.27 2.91 34.77
N LYS A 76 -6.29 2.10 34.49
CA LYS A 76 -6.12 0.65 34.38
C LYS A 76 -5.58 0.30 33.00
N GLU A 77 -4.70 -0.69 32.96
CA GLU A 77 -4.17 -1.24 31.72
C GLU A 77 -4.60 -2.69 31.58
N TYR A 78 -5.07 -3.02 30.39
CA TYR A 78 -5.44 -4.37 30.02
C TYR A 78 -4.68 -4.81 28.78
N LEU A 79 -4.39 -6.09 28.72
CA LEU A 79 -3.67 -6.74 27.64
C LEU A 79 -4.44 -7.98 27.20
N TRP A 80 -4.56 -8.16 25.89
CA TRP A 80 -5.13 -9.34 25.27
C TRP A 80 -4.32 -9.71 24.03
N THR A 81 -4.24 -11.01 23.74
CA THR A 81 -3.49 -11.51 22.58
C THR A 81 -4.17 -12.72 21.98
N CYS A 82 -4.06 -12.83 20.66
CA CYS A 82 -4.43 -14.02 19.89
C CYS A 82 -3.30 -15.07 19.88
N PHE A 83 -2.15 -14.76 20.49
CA PHE A 83 -0.96 -15.60 20.40
C PHE A 83 -1.02 -16.78 21.36
N ASP A 84 -1.01 -18.00 20.81
CA ASP A 84 -1.15 -19.24 21.58
C ASP A 84 -0.13 -19.37 22.72
N LEU A 85 1.11 -18.91 22.53
CA LEU A 85 2.16 -19.03 23.55
C LEU A 85 1.89 -18.19 24.80
N PHE A 86 1.27 -17.02 24.67
CA PHE A 86 1.03 -16.09 25.78
C PHE A 86 -0.41 -16.06 26.25
N HIS A 87 -1.34 -16.60 25.46
CA HIS A 87 -2.77 -16.59 25.81
C HIS A 87 -3.04 -17.20 27.19
N GLY A 88 -2.46 -18.37 27.49
CA GLY A 88 -2.61 -19.02 28.79
C GLY A 88 -1.92 -18.27 29.93
N ALA A 89 -0.70 -17.77 29.71
CA ALA A 89 0.06 -17.04 30.73
C ALA A 89 -0.60 -15.70 31.13
N LEU A 90 -1.33 -15.08 30.20
CA LEU A 90 -2.06 -13.83 30.46
C LEU A 90 -3.31 -14.03 31.29
N GLN A 91 -4.03 -15.14 31.13
CA GLN A 91 -5.27 -15.41 31.89
C GLN A 91 -5.03 -15.44 33.41
N GLU A 92 -3.82 -15.75 33.86
CA GLU A 92 -3.45 -15.76 35.28
C GLU A 92 -3.04 -14.39 35.83
N THR A 93 -2.86 -13.38 34.98
CA THR A 93 -2.43 -12.03 35.39
C THR A 93 -3.61 -11.07 35.52
N SER A 94 -3.49 -10.11 36.44
CA SER A 94 -4.49 -9.03 36.66
C SER A 94 -4.62 -8.05 35.51
N LEU A 95 -3.78 -8.18 34.48
CA LEU A 95 -3.79 -7.39 33.25
C LEU A 95 -4.70 -7.99 32.18
N SER A 96 -5.23 -9.21 32.37
CA SER A 96 -6.06 -9.85 31.33
C SER A 96 -7.44 -9.23 31.20
N ILE A 97 -7.88 -9.13 29.94
CA ILE A 97 -9.26 -8.86 29.56
C ILE A 97 -9.64 -9.87 28.47
N LEU A 98 -10.88 -10.36 28.50
CA LEU A 98 -11.41 -11.23 27.47
C LEU A 98 -12.38 -10.43 26.57
N PRO A 99 -11.90 -9.93 25.41
CA PRO A 99 -12.77 -9.27 24.46
C PRO A 99 -13.53 -10.28 23.61
N TYR A 100 -14.66 -9.84 23.06
CA TYR A 100 -15.22 -10.46 21.86
C TYR A 100 -14.37 -10.03 20.67
N PHE A 101 -13.88 -11.00 19.89
CA PHE A 101 -13.06 -10.76 18.72
C PHE A 101 -13.61 -11.56 17.53
N ALA A 102 -13.89 -10.87 16.44
CA ALA A 102 -14.31 -11.46 15.18
C ALA A 102 -13.50 -10.87 14.03
N THR A 103 -13.06 -11.75 13.14
CA THR A 103 -12.34 -11.40 11.91
C THR A 103 -13.08 -11.94 10.72
N PHE A 104 -13.18 -11.15 9.66
CA PHE A 104 -13.73 -11.63 8.40
C PHE A 104 -13.05 -10.92 7.23
N GLU A 105 -12.79 -11.70 6.20
CA GLU A 105 -12.13 -11.27 4.97
C GLU A 105 -13.22 -11.15 3.89
N ASP A 106 -13.18 -10.06 3.12
CA ASP A 106 -14.13 -9.75 2.06
C ASP A 106 -13.37 -9.67 0.73
N ASP A 107 -13.81 -10.48 -0.23
CA ASP A 107 -13.36 -10.51 -1.63
C ASP A 107 -14.52 -9.94 -2.46
N ARG A 108 -14.40 -8.68 -2.88
CA ARG A 108 -15.52 -7.96 -3.50
C ARG A 108 -15.62 -8.19 -4.99
N ASP A 109 -14.50 -8.46 -5.65
CA ASP A 109 -14.46 -8.68 -7.09
C ASP A 109 -14.47 -10.17 -7.47
N GLY A 110 -14.32 -11.07 -6.50
CA GLY A 110 -14.43 -12.52 -6.65
C GLY A 110 -13.20 -13.13 -7.32
N ASP A 111 -12.04 -12.46 -7.24
CA ASP A 111 -10.79 -12.93 -7.86
C ASP A 111 -10.02 -13.96 -6.99
N GLY A 112 -10.54 -14.27 -5.80
CA GLY A 112 -9.96 -15.19 -4.83
C GLY A 112 -8.84 -14.57 -3.99
N ARG A 113 -8.64 -13.25 -4.06
CA ARG A 113 -7.77 -12.47 -3.18
C ARG A 113 -8.61 -11.64 -2.23
N ILE A 114 -8.02 -11.28 -1.11
CA ILE A 114 -8.71 -10.53 -0.06
C ILE A 114 -8.57 -9.03 -0.39
N ASP A 115 -9.71 -8.34 -0.51
CA ASP A 115 -9.75 -6.89 -0.74
C ASP A 115 -9.84 -6.11 0.57
N TYR A 116 -10.62 -6.64 1.52
CA TYR A 116 -10.80 -6.02 2.83
C TYR A 116 -10.60 -7.04 3.95
N ALA A 117 -9.71 -6.72 4.88
CA ALA A 117 -9.58 -7.42 6.15
C ALA A 117 -10.31 -6.62 7.23
N ASN A 118 -11.32 -7.23 7.85
CA ASN A 118 -12.15 -6.55 8.82
C ASN A 118 -12.03 -7.19 10.20
N PHE A 119 -11.96 -6.36 11.22
CA PHE A 119 -11.83 -6.76 12.62
C PHE A 119 -12.91 -6.08 13.45
N LEU A 120 -13.53 -6.85 14.32
CA LEU A 120 -14.51 -6.38 15.28
C LEU A 120 -14.05 -6.82 16.66
N ILE A 121 -13.74 -5.84 17.51
CA ILE A 121 -13.20 -6.08 18.85
C ILE A 121 -14.09 -5.37 19.86
N SER A 122 -14.63 -6.10 20.84
CA SER A 122 -15.46 -5.52 21.91
C SER A 122 -14.88 -5.87 23.28
N PHE A 123 -14.59 -4.85 24.09
CA PHE A 123 -13.95 -4.99 25.40
C PHE A 123 -14.95 -4.72 26.52
N PRO A 124 -15.22 -5.69 27.42
CA PRO A 124 -16.00 -5.43 28.61
C PRO A 124 -15.13 -4.71 29.66
N LEU A 125 -15.39 -3.44 29.95
CA LEU A 125 -14.61 -2.65 30.92
C LEU A 125 -14.99 -2.94 32.39
N GLY A 126 -15.78 -3.98 32.61
CA GLY A 126 -16.29 -4.38 33.93
C GLY A 126 -17.56 -3.65 34.35
N GLY A 127 -18.21 -4.19 35.38
CA GLY A 127 -19.39 -3.60 36.00
C GLY A 127 -19.07 -2.28 36.69
N ALA A 128 -20.10 -1.45 36.86
CA ALA A 128 -19.99 -0.15 37.47
C ALA A 128 -19.35 -0.28 38.87
N LEU A 129 -18.20 0.37 39.09
CA LEU A 129 -17.61 0.42 40.43
C LEU A 129 -18.57 1.21 41.31
N GLU A 130 -19.15 0.57 42.32
CA GLU A 130 -19.81 1.25 43.44
C GLU A 130 -18.75 2.03 44.21
N VAL A 131 -18.48 3.26 43.77
CA VAL A 131 -17.74 4.20 44.59
C VAL A 131 -18.74 4.70 45.62
N SER A 132 -18.67 4.16 46.84
CA SER A 132 -19.30 4.78 48.00
C SER A 132 -18.76 6.19 48.13
N SER A 133 -19.56 7.18 47.74
CA SER A 133 -19.21 8.58 47.91
C SER A 133 -18.92 8.86 49.38
N PRO A 134 -17.73 9.36 49.76
CA PRO A 134 -17.45 9.78 51.13
C PRO A 134 -18.30 10.98 51.59
N TYR A 135 -19.09 11.55 50.67
CA TYR A 135 -20.04 12.63 50.93
C TYR A 135 -21.50 12.19 50.94
N ALA A 136 -21.79 10.88 50.91
CA ALA A 136 -23.16 10.40 51.07
C ALA A 136 -23.67 10.74 52.49
N PRO A 137 -24.67 11.62 52.65
CA PRO A 137 -25.23 11.88 53.97
C PRO A 137 -25.88 10.60 54.50
N ALA A 138 -25.56 10.24 55.74
CA ALA A 138 -25.97 8.99 56.42
C ALA A 138 -27.49 8.87 56.68
N THR A 139 -28.34 9.62 55.98
CA THR A 139 -29.79 9.72 56.22
C THR A 139 -30.65 9.34 55.03
N ALA A 140 -30.07 8.84 53.93
CA ALA A 140 -30.83 8.47 52.72
C ALA A 140 -31.38 7.02 52.72
N ALA A 141 -31.59 6.41 53.88
CA ALA A 141 -32.01 4.99 53.99
C ALA A 141 -33.53 4.76 54.05
N GLU A 142 -34.38 5.79 53.94
CA GLU A 142 -35.83 5.65 54.23
C GLU A 142 -36.83 6.21 53.20
N SER A 143 -36.42 6.56 51.97
CA SER A 143 -37.40 6.91 50.94
C SER A 143 -37.17 6.11 49.67
N GLY A 144 -38.12 5.22 49.34
CA GLY A 144 -38.16 4.38 48.14
C GLY A 144 -38.35 5.15 46.83
N GLY A 145 -37.47 6.11 46.55
CA GLY A 145 -37.24 6.65 45.21
C GLY A 145 -35.99 5.99 44.63
N ALA A 146 -36.05 5.54 43.38
CA ALA A 146 -34.90 4.93 42.70
C ALA A 146 -33.78 5.97 42.56
N ASP A 147 -32.80 5.91 43.46
CA ASP A 147 -31.61 6.75 43.42
C ASP A 147 -30.84 6.49 42.11
N ALA A 148 -30.40 7.58 41.47
CA ALA A 148 -29.55 7.51 40.30
C ALA A 148 -28.26 6.72 40.64
N PRO A 149 -27.82 5.77 39.82
CA PRO A 149 -26.64 4.98 40.13
C PRO A 149 -25.42 5.90 40.27
N THR A 150 -24.87 6.01 41.48
CA THR A 150 -23.66 6.77 41.84
C THR A 150 -22.36 6.10 41.37
N SER A 151 -22.46 5.07 40.53
CA SER A 151 -21.33 4.27 40.07
C SER A 151 -20.55 4.98 38.96
N GLN A 152 -19.27 5.26 39.19
CA GLN A 152 -18.38 5.80 38.18
C GLN A 152 -18.01 4.68 37.18
N ARG A 153 -18.48 4.80 35.94
CA ARG A 153 -18.12 3.88 34.85
C ARG A 153 -16.74 4.24 34.29
N ASP A 154 -15.88 3.25 34.15
CA ASP A 154 -14.59 3.42 33.46
C ASP A 154 -14.81 3.53 31.96
N ALA A 155 -13.90 4.20 31.27
CA ALA A 155 -13.98 4.45 29.83
C ALA A 155 -12.60 4.26 29.19
N ILE A 156 -12.59 3.97 27.91
CA ILE A 156 -11.34 3.85 27.16
C ILE A 156 -10.67 5.21 26.98
N LEU A 157 -9.37 5.25 27.25
CA LEU A 157 -8.49 6.35 26.91
C LEU A 157 -7.77 6.06 25.59
N GLU A 158 -7.18 4.87 25.48
CA GLU A 158 -6.42 4.46 24.31
C GLU A 158 -6.53 2.95 24.08
N VAL A 159 -6.62 2.54 22.82
CA VAL A 159 -6.47 1.14 22.41
C VAL A 159 -5.41 1.08 21.32
N SER A 160 -4.42 0.22 21.53
CA SER A 160 -3.41 -0.12 20.53
C SER A 160 -3.62 -1.56 20.11
N PHE A 161 -3.79 -1.80 18.81
CA PHE A 161 -3.98 -3.12 18.22
C PHE A 161 -2.90 -3.36 17.17
N LEU A 162 -2.24 -4.51 17.29
CA LEU A 162 -1.16 -4.94 16.41
C LEU A 162 -1.52 -6.33 15.83
N PRO A 163 -2.29 -6.39 14.74
CA PRO A 163 -2.52 -7.61 13.98
C PRO A 163 -1.31 -7.93 13.08
N GLU A 164 -0.92 -9.20 12.99
CA GLU A 164 0.10 -9.63 12.04
C GLU A 164 -0.51 -10.26 10.78
N PHE A 165 0.06 -9.92 9.64
CA PHE A 165 -0.31 -10.44 8.33
C PHE A 165 0.89 -11.05 7.62
N VAL A 166 0.62 -12.07 6.82
CA VAL A 166 1.53 -12.49 5.74
C VAL A 166 1.16 -11.71 4.50
N TYR A 167 2.15 -11.00 3.95
CA TYR A 167 2.03 -10.13 2.79
C TYR A 167 2.89 -10.69 1.66
N SER A 168 2.25 -11.04 0.56
CA SER A 168 2.89 -11.68 -0.59
C SER A 168 2.61 -10.92 -1.88
N ILE A 169 3.64 -10.68 -2.67
CA ILE A 169 3.52 -10.16 -4.03
C ILE A 169 4.17 -11.19 -4.95
N SER A 170 3.40 -11.71 -5.91
CA SER A 170 3.91 -12.65 -6.90
C SER A 170 3.72 -12.07 -8.29
N ASP A 171 4.75 -11.41 -8.79
CA ASP A 171 4.85 -10.94 -10.17
C ASP A 171 5.99 -11.71 -10.90
N ASP A 172 5.97 -11.69 -12.23
CA ASP A 172 7.03 -12.28 -13.05
C ASP A 172 8.37 -11.55 -12.88
N LEU A 173 8.33 -10.26 -12.55
CA LEU A 173 9.52 -9.41 -12.36
C LEU A 173 10.11 -9.57 -10.96
N VAL A 174 9.26 -9.59 -9.93
CA VAL A 174 9.69 -9.62 -8.52
C VAL A 174 8.71 -10.43 -7.68
N LYS A 175 9.26 -11.28 -6.81
CA LYS A 175 8.52 -12.03 -5.79
C LYS A 175 8.92 -11.59 -4.40
N VAL A 176 7.94 -11.18 -3.61
CA VAL A 176 8.11 -10.71 -2.23
C VAL A 176 7.23 -11.55 -1.32
N ASN A 177 7.78 -12.00 -0.20
CA ASN A 177 7.01 -12.60 0.88
C ASN A 177 7.54 -12.10 2.22
N MET A 178 6.68 -11.48 3.01
CA MET A 178 7.06 -10.86 4.28
C MET A 178 5.92 -10.90 5.29
N THR A 179 6.26 -10.84 6.56
CA THR A 179 5.31 -10.54 7.62
C THR A 179 5.24 -9.04 7.85
N ALA A 180 4.03 -8.54 8.09
CA ALA A 180 3.79 -7.14 8.40
C ALA A 180 2.75 -7.05 9.52
N ALA A 181 3.08 -6.29 10.57
CA ALA A 181 2.14 -6.01 11.64
C ALA A 181 1.99 -4.50 11.81
N PRO A 182 0.98 -3.90 11.15
CA PRO A 182 0.84 -2.47 11.23
C PRO A 182 0.05 -2.08 12.49
N LEU A 183 0.53 -1.05 13.20
CA LEU A 183 -0.09 -0.60 14.44
C LEU A 183 -1.33 0.25 14.16
N LEU A 184 -2.47 -0.19 14.69
CA LEU A 184 -3.71 0.55 14.72
C LEU A 184 -3.86 1.15 16.12
N ARG A 185 -4.14 2.44 16.19
CA ARG A 185 -4.30 3.13 17.47
C ARG A 185 -5.60 3.91 17.46
N TYR A 186 -6.43 3.64 18.44
CA TYR A 186 -7.53 4.50 18.82
C TYR A 186 -7.10 5.32 20.03
N GLN A 187 -7.17 6.65 19.93
CA GLN A 187 -6.93 7.53 21.06
C GLN A 187 -8.14 8.43 21.23
N ARG A 188 -8.66 8.49 22.46
CA ARG A 188 -9.75 9.40 22.79
C ARG A 188 -9.22 10.83 22.71
N ASN A 189 -9.86 11.64 21.87
CA ASN A 189 -9.60 13.08 21.87
C ASN A 189 -10.02 13.68 23.23
N PRO A 190 -9.22 14.58 23.82
CA PRO A 190 -9.60 15.23 25.07
C PRO A 190 -10.93 15.97 24.87
N LEU A 191 -11.89 15.72 25.77
CA LEU A 191 -13.15 16.46 25.80
C LEU A 191 -12.84 17.97 25.90
N PRO A 192 -13.52 18.83 25.12
CA PRO A 192 -13.39 20.27 25.26
C PRO A 192 -13.63 20.67 26.72
N LYS A 193 -12.75 21.52 27.26
CA LYS A 193 -12.85 22.07 28.61
C LYS A 193 -14.18 22.84 28.72
N GLY A 194 -15.22 22.19 29.26
CA GLY A 194 -16.59 22.73 29.31
C GLY A 194 -17.70 21.72 28.97
N PHE A 195 -17.38 20.57 28.38
CA PHE A 195 -18.34 19.48 28.22
C PHE A 195 -18.47 18.73 29.55
N GLY A 196 -19.49 19.10 30.35
CA GLY A 196 -19.68 18.63 31.72
C GLY A 196 -19.93 19.73 32.76
N ASN A 197 -20.02 21.00 32.38
CA ASN A 197 -20.61 22.01 33.28
C ASN A 197 -22.12 21.77 33.36
N ALA A 198 -22.51 20.87 34.27
CA ALA A 198 -23.88 20.70 34.73
C ALA A 198 -24.28 21.95 35.52
N THR A 199 -24.67 23.00 34.80
CA THR A 199 -25.45 24.09 35.37
C THR A 199 -26.84 24.03 34.78
N THR A 200 -27.80 23.73 35.65
CA THR A 200 -29.28 23.84 35.51
C THR A 200 -30.07 22.56 35.17
N ALA A 201 -30.32 21.79 36.24
CA ALA A 201 -31.63 21.38 36.77
C ALA A 201 -32.52 20.34 36.06
N THR A 202 -33.10 19.49 36.94
CA THR A 202 -34.35 18.71 36.80
C THR A 202 -34.35 17.47 35.91
N SER A 203 -33.53 16.49 36.28
CA SER A 203 -33.84 15.05 36.15
C SER A 203 -32.74 14.28 36.88
N SER A 204 -33.10 13.32 37.71
CA SER A 204 -32.22 12.45 38.52
C SER A 204 -31.44 11.45 37.65
N THR A 205 -30.64 11.92 36.71
CA THR A 205 -29.84 11.05 35.83
C THR A 205 -28.46 11.68 35.65
N TYR A 206 -27.50 11.28 36.49
CA TYR A 206 -26.10 11.58 36.24
C TYR A 206 -25.63 10.75 35.04
N SER A 207 -25.71 11.30 33.84
CA SER A 207 -25.19 10.64 32.65
C SER A 207 -23.68 10.91 32.54
N TRP A 208 -22.86 9.96 33.00
CA TRP A 208 -21.47 9.84 32.55
C TRP A 208 -21.39 9.36 31.08
N SER A 209 -22.42 9.63 30.27
CA SER A 209 -22.70 9.15 28.91
C SER A 209 -21.87 9.83 27.81
N GLY A 210 -20.77 10.48 28.16
CA GLY A 210 -19.89 11.19 27.22
C GLY A 210 -18.66 10.38 26.77
N ALA A 211 -18.55 9.12 27.19
CA ALA A 211 -17.50 8.22 26.72
C ALA A 211 -17.95 7.56 25.41
N PRO A 212 -17.12 7.56 24.35
CA PRO A 212 -17.43 6.83 23.14
C PRO A 212 -17.55 5.35 23.47
N VAL A 213 -18.70 4.76 23.15
CA VAL A 213 -19.00 3.32 23.28
C VAL A 213 -18.49 2.59 22.04
N CYS A 214 -18.36 3.29 20.92
CA CYS A 214 -17.97 2.73 19.64
C CYS A 214 -16.89 3.56 18.95
N ALA A 215 -16.03 2.87 18.20
CA ALA A 215 -15.07 3.47 17.28
C ALA A 215 -15.07 2.75 15.93
N LEU A 216 -14.80 3.51 14.87
CA LEU A 216 -14.67 3.06 13.49
C LEU A 216 -13.32 3.55 12.96
N THR A 217 -12.53 2.62 12.43
CA THR A 217 -11.29 2.94 11.73
C THR A 217 -11.30 2.29 10.36
N LYS A 218 -11.13 3.10 9.31
CA LYS A 218 -10.89 2.60 7.96
C LYS A 218 -9.53 3.07 7.47
N ALA A 219 -8.73 2.15 6.97
CA ALA A 219 -7.36 2.42 6.53
C ALA A 219 -6.97 1.59 5.31
N ASP A 220 -6.03 2.12 4.53
CA ASP A 220 -5.40 1.41 3.41
C ASP A 220 -4.07 0.80 3.87
N MET A 221 -3.81 -0.44 3.48
CA MET A 221 -2.54 -1.14 3.67
C MET A 221 -1.64 -0.97 2.44
N LEU A 222 -0.68 -0.07 2.52
CA LEU A 222 0.19 0.29 1.40
C LEU A 222 1.54 -0.41 1.52
N PHE A 223 1.96 -1.08 0.44
CA PHE A 223 3.33 -1.58 0.34
C PHE A 223 4.31 -0.40 0.27
N TYR A 224 5.39 -0.49 1.05
CA TYR A 224 6.45 0.49 1.04
C TYR A 224 7.81 -0.21 0.98
N THR A 225 8.72 0.35 0.19
CA THR A 225 10.09 -0.11 0.14
C THR A 225 11.08 1.05 0.20
N THR A 226 12.15 0.88 0.98
CA THR A 226 13.21 1.88 1.13
C THR A 226 14.20 1.86 -0.04
N GLN A 227 14.33 0.72 -0.71
CA GLN A 227 15.27 0.49 -1.80
C GLN A 227 14.57 -0.24 -2.94
N SER A 228 14.86 0.15 -4.18
CA SER A 228 14.29 -0.51 -5.35
C SER A 228 14.68 -2.00 -5.38
N LEU A 229 13.70 -2.87 -5.60
CA LEU A 229 13.90 -4.30 -5.66
C LEU A 229 14.64 -4.71 -6.93
N ILE A 230 15.49 -5.71 -6.87
CA ILE A 230 16.27 -6.15 -8.04
C ILE A 230 15.45 -7.15 -8.82
N ASN A 231 15.15 -6.85 -10.09
CA ASN A 231 14.59 -7.84 -11.01
C ASN A 231 15.70 -8.77 -11.52
N SER A 232 15.83 -9.94 -10.89
CA SER A 232 16.79 -10.97 -11.27
C SER A 232 16.25 -12.35 -10.92
N PRO A 233 16.42 -13.37 -11.79
CA PRO A 233 16.02 -14.74 -11.48
C PRO A 233 16.81 -15.35 -10.31
N TYR A 234 17.94 -14.74 -9.93
CA TYR A 234 18.79 -15.19 -8.84
C TYR A 234 18.52 -14.48 -7.51
N VAL A 235 17.67 -13.45 -7.51
CA VAL A 235 17.33 -12.69 -6.30
C VAL A 235 15.86 -12.89 -5.99
N SER A 236 15.59 -13.49 -4.83
CA SER A 236 14.22 -13.68 -4.34
C SER A 236 14.08 -13.06 -2.96
N TYR A 237 13.00 -12.29 -2.77
CA TYR A 237 12.66 -11.67 -1.49
C TYR A 237 11.62 -12.51 -0.73
N THR A 238 11.57 -13.82 -1.00
CA THR A 238 10.56 -14.73 -0.45
C THR A 238 10.90 -15.31 0.92
N HIS A 239 12.14 -15.13 1.40
CA HIS A 239 12.63 -15.70 2.65
C HIS A 239 13.30 -14.67 3.58
N THR A 240 13.31 -13.38 3.19
CA THR A 240 14.07 -12.35 3.90
C THR A 240 13.35 -11.87 5.16
N TYR A 241 12.04 -11.67 5.07
CA TYR A 241 11.24 -11.08 6.15
C TYR A 241 10.07 -11.99 6.55
N THR A 242 10.25 -13.30 6.45
CA THR A 242 9.22 -14.29 6.77
C THR A 242 9.09 -14.57 8.27
N SER A 243 10.06 -14.17 9.09
CA SER A 243 9.95 -14.32 10.54
C SER A 243 9.09 -13.21 11.16
N SER A 244 8.43 -13.52 12.28
CA SER A 244 7.58 -12.61 13.05
C SER A 244 8.38 -11.94 14.18
N PRO A 245 8.70 -10.63 14.10
CA PRO A 245 9.31 -9.88 15.18
C PRO A 245 8.50 -9.92 16.46
N LEU A 246 7.16 -9.99 16.34
CA LEU A 246 6.27 -10.16 17.48
C LEU A 246 6.60 -11.45 18.23
N GLN A 247 6.74 -12.57 17.53
CA GLN A 247 7.09 -13.86 18.12
C GLN A 247 8.55 -13.95 18.60
N GLU A 248 9.50 -13.36 17.86
CA GLU A 248 10.94 -13.46 18.20
C GLU A 248 11.34 -12.58 19.39
N LEU A 249 10.71 -11.41 19.52
CA LEU A 249 11.09 -10.41 20.53
C LEU A 249 10.23 -10.48 21.80
N ALA A 250 8.97 -10.93 21.72
CA ALA A 250 8.13 -11.07 22.90
C ALA A 250 8.57 -12.30 23.69
N ARG A 251 9.23 -12.10 24.84
CA ARG A 251 9.65 -13.19 25.74
C ARG A 251 8.75 -13.30 26.95
N GLN A 252 8.21 -12.18 27.40
CA GLN A 252 7.32 -12.09 28.53
C GLN A 252 6.03 -11.36 28.14
N PRO A 253 4.90 -11.65 28.81
CA PRO A 253 3.64 -10.94 28.53
C PRO A 253 3.74 -9.42 28.77
N ALA A 254 4.60 -8.99 29.71
CA ALA A 254 4.84 -7.57 29.99
C ALA A 254 5.49 -6.82 28.82
N ASP A 255 6.24 -7.51 27.95
CA ASP A 255 6.88 -6.88 26.78
C ASP A 255 5.81 -6.32 25.83
N LEU A 256 4.65 -7.00 25.73
CA LEU A 256 3.52 -6.62 24.87
C LEU A 256 2.83 -5.32 25.30
N LEU A 257 3.20 -4.72 26.43
CA LEU A 257 2.73 -3.37 26.79
C LEU A 257 3.29 -2.30 25.85
N ASP A 258 4.48 -2.53 25.27
CA ASP A 258 5.11 -1.61 24.31
C ASP A 258 4.91 -2.07 22.86
N LEU A 259 3.65 -2.21 22.44
CA LEU A 259 3.29 -2.52 21.05
C LEU A 259 3.95 -1.61 20.00
N PRO A 260 4.14 -0.29 20.24
CA PRO A 260 4.85 0.57 19.30
C PRO A 260 6.28 0.10 19.00
N LEU A 261 7.00 -0.46 19.97
CA LEU A 261 8.35 -1.00 19.76
C LEU A 261 8.33 -2.15 18.72
N PHE A 262 7.37 -3.07 18.84
CA PHE A 262 7.22 -4.17 17.90
C PHE A 262 6.87 -3.64 16.50
N ALA A 263 5.90 -2.73 16.41
CA ALA A 263 5.52 -2.12 15.14
C ALA A 263 6.70 -1.40 14.46
N ALA A 264 7.54 -0.72 15.23
CA ALA A 264 8.75 -0.08 14.73
C ALA A 264 9.74 -1.09 14.14
N ASN A 265 9.86 -2.29 14.72
CA ASN A 265 10.72 -3.35 14.16
C ASN A 265 10.20 -3.90 12.82
N TYR A 266 8.88 -3.98 12.63
CA TYR A 266 8.29 -4.28 11.31
C TYR A 266 8.55 -3.14 10.31
N ALA A 267 8.39 -1.88 10.74
CA ALA A 267 8.57 -0.72 9.89
C ALA A 267 10.04 -0.42 9.52
N ALA A 268 11.00 -0.83 10.36
CA ALA A 268 12.43 -0.62 10.15
C ALA A 268 13.04 -1.53 9.05
N ARG A 269 12.27 -2.50 8.55
CA ARG A 269 12.67 -3.37 7.43
C ARG A 269 12.74 -2.57 6.13
N ASN A 270 13.53 -3.05 5.16
CA ASN A 270 13.60 -2.41 3.84
C ASN A 270 12.30 -2.55 3.03
N GLN A 271 11.46 -3.50 3.42
CA GLN A 271 10.14 -3.76 2.86
C GLN A 271 9.19 -3.80 4.04
N SER A 272 8.15 -2.98 3.99
CA SER A 272 7.17 -2.87 5.08
C SER A 272 5.80 -2.49 4.52
N VAL A 273 4.78 -2.59 5.38
CA VAL A 273 3.43 -2.14 5.07
C VAL A 273 3.14 -0.91 5.92
N VAL A 274 2.74 0.17 5.26
CA VAL A 274 2.36 1.42 5.89
C VAL A 274 0.83 1.51 5.89
N LEU A 275 0.26 1.80 7.06
CA LEU A 275 -1.16 2.11 7.16
C LEU A 275 -1.41 3.58 6.87
N ARG A 276 -2.45 3.83 6.08
CA ARG A 276 -3.00 5.17 5.87
C ARG A 276 -4.48 5.17 6.24
N SER A 277 -4.79 5.68 7.44
CA SER A 277 -6.19 5.88 7.83
C SER A 277 -6.82 6.99 7.00
N TYR A 278 -8.08 6.80 6.63
CA TYR A 278 -8.87 7.77 5.89
C TYR A 278 -10.25 8.01 6.53
N VAL A 279 -10.68 7.14 7.44
CA VAL A 279 -11.82 7.38 8.34
C VAL A 279 -11.42 6.99 9.76
N GLU A 280 -11.56 7.92 10.68
CA GLU A 280 -11.49 7.68 12.12
C GLU A 280 -12.67 8.39 12.76
N ALA A 281 -13.58 7.61 13.34
CA ALA A 281 -14.78 8.14 14.00
C ALA A 281 -14.98 7.42 15.32
N ALA A 282 -15.45 8.15 16.33
CA ALA A 282 -15.79 7.59 17.63
C ALA A 282 -16.99 8.30 18.21
N GLY A 283 -17.82 7.56 18.94
CA GLY A 283 -19.10 8.06 19.44
C GLY A 283 -19.95 6.96 20.03
N GLY A 284 -21.27 7.13 19.94
CA GLY A 284 -22.24 6.10 20.30
C GLY A 284 -22.47 5.08 19.17
N LEU A 285 -23.52 4.28 19.33
CA LEU A 285 -23.91 3.21 18.41
C LEU A 285 -24.11 3.68 16.95
N ASP A 286 -24.54 4.92 16.75
CA ASP A 286 -24.81 5.48 15.42
C ASP A 286 -23.58 5.50 14.50
N VAL A 287 -22.37 5.54 15.05
CA VAL A 287 -21.12 5.50 14.28
C VAL A 287 -21.03 4.21 13.46
N LEU A 288 -21.48 3.09 14.02
CA LEU A 288 -21.41 1.78 13.37
C LEU A 288 -22.63 1.48 12.49
N ARG A 289 -23.73 2.20 12.68
CA ARG A 289 -24.99 2.03 11.93
C ARG A 289 -24.92 2.51 10.47
N SER A 290 -23.93 3.33 10.14
CA SER A 290 -23.81 3.95 8.81
C SER A 290 -23.24 3.02 7.72
N ASP A 291 -22.57 1.91 8.08
CA ASP A 291 -21.82 1.04 7.17
C ASP A 291 -22.40 -0.39 7.04
N VAL A 292 -23.70 -0.58 7.31
CA VAL A 292 -24.28 -1.90 7.64
C VAL A 292 -24.50 -2.82 6.43
N SER A 293 -23.52 -3.69 6.18
CA SER A 293 -23.74 -5.09 5.73
C SER A 293 -23.17 -6.13 6.70
N VAL A 294 -22.29 -5.72 7.64
CA VAL A 294 -21.42 -6.64 8.38
C VAL A 294 -21.98 -7.07 9.74
N VAL A 295 -22.80 -6.26 10.41
CA VAL A 295 -23.16 -6.54 11.80
C VAL A 295 -24.64 -6.88 11.88
N ARG A 296 -24.98 -8.15 11.62
CA ARG A 296 -26.27 -8.71 12.05
C ARG A 296 -26.05 -9.44 13.36
N GLY A 297 -26.58 -8.89 14.46
CA GLY A 297 -26.75 -9.62 15.72
C GLY A 297 -25.91 -9.18 16.92
N LEU A 298 -25.02 -8.18 16.78
CA LEU A 298 -24.16 -7.73 17.89
C LEU A 298 -24.68 -6.48 18.64
N TRP A 299 -25.94 -6.07 18.44
CA TRP A 299 -26.38 -4.70 18.74
C TRP A 299 -27.33 -4.52 19.91
N GLU A 300 -28.01 -5.56 20.38
CA GLU A 300 -29.11 -5.33 21.33
C GLU A 300 -28.64 -5.07 22.77
N ASP A 301 -27.43 -5.47 23.17
CA ASP A 301 -27.01 -5.39 24.58
C ASP A 301 -25.73 -4.55 24.87
N LEU A 302 -25.11 -3.92 23.86
CA LEU A 302 -23.78 -3.27 24.03
C LEU A 302 -23.74 -2.10 25.03
N ASP A 303 -24.81 -1.30 25.10
CA ASP A 303 -24.92 -0.17 26.04
C ASP A 303 -25.15 -0.64 27.49
N ASP A 304 -25.76 -1.82 27.67
CA ASP A 304 -26.03 -2.41 28.98
C ASP A 304 -24.79 -3.10 29.58
N LEU A 305 -23.86 -3.56 28.73
CA LEU A 305 -22.65 -4.31 29.12
C LEU A 305 -21.43 -3.45 29.48
N ASN A 306 -21.52 -2.11 29.42
CA ASN A 306 -20.38 -1.19 29.61
C ASN A 306 -19.15 -1.62 28.77
N ALA A 307 -19.41 -1.96 27.50
CA ALA A 307 -18.41 -2.48 26.59
C ALA A 307 -18.04 -1.43 25.53
N PHE A 308 -16.75 -1.35 25.21
CA PHE A 308 -16.29 -0.54 24.08
C PHE A 308 -16.10 -1.41 22.85
N THR A 309 -16.68 -1.02 21.72
CA THR A 309 -16.59 -1.76 20.46
C THR A 309 -15.82 -0.99 19.40
N TRP A 310 -14.78 -1.60 18.86
CA TRP A 310 -13.97 -1.05 17.79
C TRP A 310 -14.11 -1.89 16.53
N TYR A 311 -14.61 -1.25 15.47
CA TYR A 311 -14.66 -1.83 14.14
C TYR A 311 -13.55 -1.26 13.27
N ILE A 312 -12.77 -2.14 12.66
CA ILE A 312 -11.61 -1.82 11.85
C ILE A 312 -11.79 -2.46 10.48
N GLN A 313 -11.67 -1.66 9.43
CA GLN A 313 -11.71 -2.13 8.05
C GLN A 313 -10.41 -1.71 7.36
N LEU A 314 -9.60 -2.70 7.00
CA LEU A 314 -8.34 -2.51 6.29
C LEU A 314 -8.55 -2.87 4.82
N ARG A 315 -8.40 -1.89 3.93
CA ARG A 315 -8.44 -2.10 2.49
C ARG A 315 -7.05 -2.46 1.97
N ILE A 316 -7.01 -3.37 1.02
CA ILE A 316 -5.80 -3.85 0.35
C ILE A 316 -5.80 -3.27 -1.08
N PRO A 317 -5.16 -2.11 -1.33
CA PRO A 317 -4.99 -1.59 -2.68
C PRO A 317 -3.86 -2.31 -3.45
N PRO A 318 -3.81 -2.14 -4.79
CA PRO A 318 -2.67 -2.58 -5.59
C PRO A 318 -1.37 -1.98 -5.07
N ALA A 319 -0.36 -2.84 -4.88
CA ALA A 319 0.96 -2.45 -4.42
C ALA A 319 1.76 -1.81 -5.55
N GLU A 320 2.27 -0.59 -5.33
CA GLU A 320 3.25 0.05 -6.20
C GLU A 320 4.65 -0.47 -5.82
N VAL A 321 5.24 -1.27 -6.69
CA VAL A 321 6.55 -1.88 -6.43
C VAL A 321 7.60 -1.22 -7.31
N GLN A 322 8.53 -0.52 -6.68
CA GLN A 322 9.69 0.04 -7.35
C GLN A 322 10.78 -1.02 -7.52
N TYR A 323 11.27 -1.20 -8.75
CA TYR A 323 12.32 -2.17 -9.06
C TYR A 323 13.39 -1.61 -10.00
N VAL A 324 14.56 -2.24 -9.98
CA VAL A 324 15.67 -1.99 -10.90
C VAL A 324 15.47 -2.90 -12.11
N PRO A 325 15.30 -2.35 -13.33
CA PRO A 325 15.06 -3.15 -14.52
C PRO A 325 16.29 -3.98 -14.89
N SER A 326 16.03 -5.15 -15.48
CA SER A 326 17.10 -6.04 -15.93
C SER A 326 17.81 -5.49 -17.18
N LEU A 327 19.04 -5.95 -17.45
CA LEU A 327 19.76 -5.56 -18.66
C LEU A 327 18.97 -5.88 -19.95
N ALA A 328 18.26 -7.01 -19.98
CA ALA A 328 17.44 -7.40 -21.12
C ALA A 328 16.26 -6.43 -21.33
N GLU A 329 15.64 -5.99 -20.24
CA GLU A 329 14.54 -5.03 -20.27
C GLU A 329 15.00 -3.65 -20.75
N VAL A 330 16.13 -3.16 -20.21
CA VAL A 330 16.75 -1.90 -20.68
C VAL A 330 17.11 -2.00 -22.17
N LEU A 331 17.71 -3.11 -22.58
CA LEU A 331 18.14 -3.33 -23.96
C LEU A 331 16.95 -3.36 -24.93
N LYS A 332 15.82 -3.98 -24.54
CA LYS A 332 14.58 -4.01 -25.34
C LYS A 332 14.13 -2.60 -25.73
N TRP A 333 14.09 -1.68 -24.77
CA TRP A 333 13.64 -0.31 -25.01
C TRP A 333 14.65 0.50 -25.83
N VAL A 334 15.94 0.30 -25.57
CA VAL A 334 17.04 0.91 -26.30
C VAL A 334 16.99 0.60 -27.80
N TRP A 335 16.79 -0.67 -28.17
CA TRP A 335 16.75 -1.06 -29.59
C TRP A 335 15.59 -0.38 -30.34
N ILE A 336 14.41 -0.35 -29.73
CA ILE A 336 13.22 0.28 -30.34
C ILE A 336 13.49 1.76 -30.61
N GLN A 337 13.99 2.48 -29.60
CA GLN A 337 14.32 3.90 -29.74
C GLN A 337 15.41 4.14 -30.79
N TYR A 338 16.46 3.31 -30.77
CA TYR A 338 17.54 3.38 -31.76
C TYR A 338 17.03 3.21 -33.18
N PHE A 339 16.18 2.20 -33.45
CA PHE A 339 15.65 1.96 -34.79
C PHE A 339 14.78 3.12 -35.31
N VAL A 340 13.95 3.71 -34.45
CA VAL A 340 13.09 4.84 -34.83
C VAL A 340 13.95 6.05 -35.23
N ILE A 341 14.97 6.40 -34.43
CA ILE A 341 15.85 7.53 -34.74
C ILE A 341 16.71 7.23 -35.97
N ALA A 342 17.25 6.01 -36.06
CA ALA A 342 18.06 5.57 -37.20
C ALA A 342 17.28 5.65 -38.52
N TYR A 343 15.99 5.30 -38.52
CA TYR A 343 15.13 5.42 -39.69
C TYR A 343 14.99 6.87 -40.17
N VAL A 344 14.76 7.82 -39.26
CA VAL A 344 14.65 9.25 -39.59
C VAL A 344 15.99 9.81 -40.09
N VAL A 345 17.09 9.46 -39.41
CA VAL A 345 18.44 9.88 -39.82
C VAL A 345 18.78 9.30 -41.19
N GLN A 346 18.49 8.03 -41.45
CA GLN A 346 18.68 7.40 -42.74
C GLN A 346 17.86 8.10 -43.84
N TRP A 347 16.61 8.46 -43.56
CA TRP A 347 15.78 9.22 -44.50
C TRP A 347 16.38 10.58 -44.84
N LEU A 348 16.86 11.32 -43.83
CA LEU A 348 17.54 12.61 -44.02
C LEU A 348 18.84 12.46 -44.82
N VAL A 349 19.68 11.49 -44.47
CA VAL A 349 20.93 11.19 -45.16
C VAL A 349 20.66 10.79 -46.61
N TRP A 350 19.60 10.03 -46.87
CA TRP A 350 19.19 9.65 -48.22
C TRP A 350 18.76 10.87 -49.06
N LYS A 351 17.99 11.79 -48.48
CA LYS A 351 17.62 13.06 -49.14
C LYS A 351 18.85 13.92 -49.44
N LEU A 352 19.77 14.05 -48.48
CA LEU A 352 21.00 14.82 -48.64
C LEU A 352 21.91 14.21 -49.73
N ARG A 353 22.07 12.87 -49.75
CA ARG A 353 22.77 12.15 -50.84
C ARG A 353 22.16 12.45 -52.20
N MET A 354 20.82 12.43 -52.32
CA MET A 354 20.13 12.74 -53.57
C MET A 354 20.44 14.16 -54.06
N VAL A 355 20.39 15.15 -53.16
CA VAL A 355 20.68 16.56 -53.50
C VAL A 355 22.12 16.72 -53.97
N LEU A 356 23.09 16.16 -53.23
CA LEU A 356 24.52 16.27 -53.56
C LEU A 356 24.87 15.63 -54.92
N VAL A 357 24.26 14.48 -55.23
CA VAL A 357 24.46 13.82 -56.52
C VAL A 357 23.81 14.63 -57.66
N LYS A 358 22.61 15.18 -57.46
CA LYS A 358 21.92 16.00 -58.47
C LYS A 358 22.64 17.32 -58.76
N MET A 359 23.26 17.93 -57.75
CA MET A 359 24.04 19.17 -57.91
C MET A 359 25.45 18.93 -58.48
N GLY A 360 25.86 17.68 -58.71
CA GLY A 360 27.18 17.36 -59.26
C GLY A 360 28.35 17.60 -58.30
N LEU A 361 28.08 17.85 -57.02
CA LEU A 361 29.09 18.12 -56.00
C LEU A 361 29.97 16.90 -55.68
N ILE A 362 29.50 15.70 -56.02
CA ILE A 362 30.19 14.44 -55.75
C ILE A 362 30.35 13.65 -57.05
N SER A 363 31.58 13.22 -57.32
CA SER A 363 31.94 12.31 -58.41
C SER A 363 31.20 10.99 -58.26
N SER A 364 30.17 10.79 -59.07
CA SER A 364 29.36 9.58 -59.09
C SER A 364 29.29 8.98 -60.48
N ARG A 365 29.13 7.66 -60.57
CA ARG A 365 28.87 6.95 -61.82
C ARG A 365 27.42 6.49 -61.80
N ALA A 366 26.63 6.97 -62.76
CA ALA A 366 25.31 6.42 -63.02
C ALA A 366 25.47 5.03 -63.66
N VAL A 367 24.93 4.02 -63.00
CA VAL A 367 24.79 2.66 -63.52
C VAL A 367 23.32 2.47 -63.84
N PHE A 368 23.04 2.31 -65.13
CA PHE A 368 21.71 2.02 -65.62
C PHE A 368 21.52 0.50 -65.59
N SER A 369 20.54 0.03 -64.83
CA SER A 369 20.12 -1.36 -64.87
C SER A 369 18.71 -1.44 -65.46
N THR A 370 18.53 -2.32 -66.45
CA THR A 370 17.20 -2.71 -66.91
C THR A 370 16.48 -3.41 -65.77
N MET A 371 15.32 -2.90 -65.38
CA MET A 371 14.53 -3.48 -64.29
C MET A 371 13.82 -4.72 -64.85
N ARG A 372 14.50 -5.87 -64.88
CA ARG A 372 13.87 -7.13 -65.31
C ARG A 372 12.86 -7.52 -64.22
N ARG A 373 11.57 -7.26 -64.45
CA ARG A 373 10.48 -7.88 -63.67
C ARG A 373 10.68 -9.39 -63.79
N GLN A 374 11.19 -10.03 -62.75
CA GLN A 374 11.06 -11.47 -62.58
C GLN A 374 9.58 -11.70 -62.29
N TYR A 375 8.85 -12.17 -63.30
CA TYR A 375 7.56 -12.81 -63.11
C TYR A 375 7.77 -14.18 -62.48
#